data_AF-A0A285PX17-F1
#
_entry.id   AF-A0A285PX17-F1
#
_cell.length_a   1.000
_cell.length_b   1.000
_cell.length_c   1.000
_cell.angle_alpha   90.00
_cell.angle_beta   90.00
_cell.angle_gamma   90.00
#
_symmetry.space_group_name_H-M   'P 1'
#
loop_
_entity.id
_entity.type
_entity.pdbx_description
1 polymer ?
#
loop_
_entity_poly.entity_id
_entity_poly.type
_entity_poly.pdbx_seq_one_letter_code
_entity_poly.pdbx_strand_id
1 'polypeptide(L)'
;MNVDYMKKHYNIIKPTPNNCPVKFRNETNKYLITLQLMLENYCHFLALHNAKGRIVYEHISEIDNERITSKFYQIKLMGSMYITKQAMDDHLLGINFIKKEENNIGLQIADFIPNAFAREHAGFEQLDSDKTLINKLKYYRYGGVDGNQDRYGVKYMP
;
A
#
# COMPACT_ATOMS: atom_id res chain seq x y z
N MET A 1 22.07 -19.29 -22.67
CA MET A 1 21.60 -17.92 -22.33
C MET A 1 20.33 -17.66 -23.14
N ASN A 2 19.17 -17.48 -22.48
CA ASN A 2 17.88 -17.42 -23.16
C ASN A 2 17.69 -16.04 -23.83
N VAL A 3 17.92 -16.00 -25.14
CA VAL A 3 17.89 -14.77 -25.95
C VAL A 3 16.51 -14.11 -25.91
N ASP A 4 15.43 -14.86 -25.74
CA ASP A 4 14.07 -14.30 -25.65
C ASP A 4 13.78 -13.66 -24.29
N TYR A 5 14.41 -14.16 -23.22
CA TYR A 5 14.36 -13.50 -21.90
C TYR A 5 15.07 -12.13 -21.96
N MET A 6 16.23 -12.06 -22.62
CA MET A 6 17.00 -10.83 -22.79
C MET A 6 16.28 -9.80 -23.66
N LYS A 7 15.68 -10.19 -24.78
CA LYS A 7 14.87 -9.29 -25.64
C LYS A 7 13.66 -8.67 -24.92
N LYS A 8 13.09 -9.38 -23.93
CA LYS A 8 11.90 -8.94 -23.18
C LYS A 8 12.24 -7.96 -22.04
N HIS A 9 13.43 -8.05 -21.46
CA HIS A 9 13.79 -7.31 -20.23
C HIS A 9 14.95 -6.31 -20.42
N TYR A 10 15.62 -6.35 -21.57
CA TYR A 10 16.63 -5.38 -21.97
C TYR A 10 16.15 -4.70 -23.26
N ASN A 11 16.31 -3.38 -23.37
CA ASN A 11 16.00 -2.59 -24.57
C ASN A 11 16.98 -2.92 -25.72
N ILE A 12 16.97 -4.16 -26.19
CA ILE A 12 17.74 -4.60 -27.36
C ILE A 12 16.84 -4.35 -28.57
N ILE A 13 16.91 -3.13 -29.09
CA ILE A 13 16.13 -2.71 -30.26
C ILE A 13 16.54 -3.56 -31.46
N LYS A 14 15.59 -4.27 -32.09
CA LYS A 14 15.67 -4.60 -33.52
C LYS A 14 14.68 -3.72 -34.27
N PRO A 15 15.06 -3.10 -35.40
CA PRO A 15 14.13 -2.36 -36.24
C PRO A 15 13.08 -3.33 -36.80
N THR A 16 11.80 -3.11 -36.48
CA THR A 16 10.68 -3.84 -37.09
C THR A 16 10.26 -3.15 -38.40
N PRO A 17 9.87 -3.90 -39.45
CA PRO A 17 9.56 -3.33 -40.76
C PRO A 17 8.29 -2.47 -40.81
N ASN A 18 7.46 -2.47 -39.76
CA ASN A 18 6.29 -1.61 -39.64
C ASN A 18 6.40 -0.78 -38.35
N ASN A 19 6.45 0.53 -38.53
CA ASN A 19 6.81 1.55 -37.55
C ASN A 19 5.76 1.76 -36.42
N CYS A 20 5.28 0.71 -35.76
CA CYS A 20 4.39 0.80 -34.61
C CYS A 20 5.20 0.75 -33.30
N PRO A 21 5.29 1.84 -32.52
CA PRO A 21 5.98 1.80 -31.24
C PRO A 21 5.20 0.94 -30.25
N VAL A 22 5.75 -0.22 -29.89
CA VAL A 22 5.31 -0.98 -28.72
C VAL A 22 5.59 -0.11 -27.49
N LYS A 23 4.55 0.53 -26.93
CA LYS A 23 4.66 1.27 -25.67
C LYS A 23 4.92 0.27 -24.56
N PHE A 24 6.17 0.09 -24.17
CA PHE A 24 6.54 -0.47 -22.86
C PHE A 24 6.18 0.57 -21.78
N ARG A 25 4.88 0.77 -21.54
CA ARG A 25 4.42 1.49 -20.36
C ARG A 25 4.46 0.51 -19.19
N ASN A 26 5.10 0.91 -18.11
CA ASN A 26 4.89 0.23 -16.83
C ASN A 26 3.39 0.31 -16.53
N GLU A 27 2.72 -0.85 -16.51
CA GLU A 27 1.35 -0.93 -16.01
C GLU A 27 1.33 -0.39 -14.59
N THR A 28 0.39 0.51 -14.33
CA THR A 28 0.29 1.14 -13.03
C THR A 28 -0.23 0.11 -12.04
N ASN A 29 0.67 -0.49 -11.28
CA ASN A 29 0.31 -1.51 -10.31
C ASN A 29 -0.48 -0.84 -9.16
N LYS A 30 -1.79 -1.11 -9.09
CA LYS A 30 -2.70 -0.56 -8.08
C LYS A 30 -2.16 -0.76 -6.65
N TYR A 31 -1.53 -1.90 -6.37
CA TYR A 31 -0.92 -2.18 -5.07
C TYR A 31 0.19 -1.19 -4.69
N LEU A 32 1.01 -0.76 -5.66
CA LEU A 32 2.10 0.19 -5.40
C LEU A 32 1.58 1.61 -5.14
N ILE A 33 0.48 2.00 -5.80
CA ILE A 33 -0.20 3.28 -5.50
C ILE A 33 -0.79 3.23 -4.09
N THR A 34 -1.48 2.14 -3.76
CA THR A 34 -2.09 1.96 -2.43
C THR A 34 -1.04 1.97 -1.34
N LEU A 35 0.10 1.32 -1.56
CA LEU A 35 1.24 1.36 -0.64
C LEU A 35 1.70 2.80 -0.40
N GLN A 36 1.88 3.60 -1.44
CA GLN A 36 2.28 4.99 -1.28
C GLN A 36 1.30 5.80 -0.43
N LEU A 37 0.00 5.69 -0.72
CA LEU A 37 -1.02 6.41 0.06
C LEU A 37 -1.04 5.95 1.53
N MET A 38 -0.92 4.64 1.77
CA MET A 38 -0.89 4.07 3.12
C MET A 38 0.33 4.56 3.90
N LEU A 39 1.50 4.62 3.25
CA LEU A 39 2.74 5.13 3.85
C LEU A 39 2.64 6.61 4.20
N GLU A 40 2.05 7.42 3.32
CA GLU A 40 1.82 8.84 3.58
C GLU A 40 0.92 9.02 4.81
N ASN A 41 -0.23 8.35 4.85
CA ASN A 41 -1.15 8.48 5.99
C ASN A 41 -0.55 7.96 7.30
N TYR A 42 0.20 6.85 7.25
CA TYR A 42 0.86 6.29 8.43
C TYR A 42 2.00 7.18 8.94
N CYS A 43 2.85 7.70 8.05
CA CYS A 43 3.91 8.62 8.43
C CYS A 43 3.33 9.92 9.01
N HIS A 44 2.23 10.42 8.45
CA HIS A 44 1.52 11.58 8.99
C HIS A 44 1.02 11.31 10.41
N PHE A 45 0.42 10.14 10.66
CA PHE A 45 0.02 9.70 12.00
C PHE A 45 1.20 9.65 12.98
N LEU A 46 2.32 9.07 12.58
CA LEU A 46 3.51 8.98 13.42
C LEU A 46 4.10 10.36 13.73
N ALA A 47 4.18 11.24 12.74
CA ALA A 47 4.68 12.60 12.91
C ALA A 47 3.81 13.41 13.89
N LEU A 48 2.49 13.31 13.76
CA LEU A 48 1.54 13.96 14.68
C LEU A 48 1.74 13.53 16.14
N HIS A 49 2.14 12.28 16.37
CA HIS A 49 2.38 11.72 17.71
C HIS A 49 3.86 11.70 18.11
N ASN A 50 4.75 12.32 17.32
CA ASN A 50 6.20 12.24 17.50
C ASN A 50 6.72 10.81 17.75
N ALA A 51 6.11 9.84 17.05
CA ALA A 51 6.37 8.42 17.24
C ALA A 51 7.20 7.84 16.10
N LYS A 52 7.78 6.65 16.30
CA LYS A 52 8.46 5.90 15.24
C LYS A 52 7.79 4.56 15.06
N GLY A 53 7.65 4.13 13.81
CA GLY A 53 6.84 2.97 13.45
C GLY A 53 7.51 2.08 12.42
N ARG A 54 7.18 0.79 12.48
CA ARG A 54 7.61 -0.25 11.53
C ARG A 54 6.37 -0.90 10.96
N ILE A 55 6.42 -1.20 9.66
CA ILE A 55 5.31 -1.83 8.96
C ILE A 55 5.48 -3.32 9.01
N VAL A 56 4.37 -4.00 9.29
CA VAL A 56 4.28 -5.45 9.28
C VAL A 56 3.30 -5.82 8.18
N TYR A 57 3.67 -6.77 7.34
CA TYR A 57 2.89 -7.21 6.20
C TYR A 57 2.87 -8.74 6.13
N GLU A 58 1.78 -9.32 5.64
CA GLU A 58 1.73 -10.76 5.42
C GLU A 58 2.62 -11.14 4.22
N HIS A 59 3.42 -12.18 4.38
CA HIS A 59 4.28 -12.70 3.32
C HIS A 59 3.44 -13.23 2.15
N ILE A 60 3.67 -12.70 0.92
CA ILE A 60 3.01 -13.19 -0.31
C ILE A 60 3.92 -14.17 -1.05
N SER A 61 5.01 -13.68 -1.61
CA SER A 61 6.02 -14.43 -2.36
C SER A 61 7.36 -13.69 -2.25
N GLU A 62 8.49 -14.37 -2.44
CA GLU A 62 9.80 -13.70 -2.38
C GLU A 62 9.91 -12.52 -3.37
N ILE A 63 9.40 -12.73 -4.59
CA ILE A 63 9.43 -11.71 -5.65
C ILE A 63 8.55 -10.51 -5.30
N ASP A 64 7.34 -10.74 -4.78
CA ASP A 64 6.42 -9.65 -4.47
C ASP A 64 6.81 -8.91 -3.19
N ASN A 65 7.34 -9.62 -2.19
CA ASN A 65 7.89 -9.00 -0.99
C ASN A 65 9.08 -8.10 -1.33
N GLU A 66 9.97 -8.53 -2.23
CA GLU A 66 11.09 -7.72 -2.70
C GLU A 66 10.60 -6.47 -3.45
N ARG A 67 9.57 -6.60 -4.30
CA ARG A 67 8.94 -5.45 -4.99
C ARG A 67 8.36 -4.44 -4.01
N ILE A 68 7.63 -4.91 -2.99
CA ILE A 68 7.05 -4.06 -1.94
C ILE A 68 8.18 -3.37 -1.15
N THR A 69 9.23 -4.11 -0.78
CA THR A 69 10.40 -3.60 -0.05
C THR A 69 11.12 -2.52 -0.83
N SER A 70 11.41 -2.79 -2.11
CA SER A 70 12.03 -1.83 -3.03
C SER A 70 11.19 -0.56 -3.14
N LYS A 71 9.86 -0.70 -3.27
CA LYS A 71 8.96 0.47 -3.35
C LYS A 71 8.90 1.26 -2.04
N PHE A 72 8.84 0.57 -0.91
CA PHE A 72 8.87 1.18 0.42
C PHE A 72 10.11 2.06 0.59
N TYR A 73 11.31 1.52 0.33
CA TYR A 73 12.55 2.28 0.47
C TYR A 73 12.68 3.38 -0.58
N GLN A 74 12.18 3.19 -1.80
CA GLN A 74 12.11 4.26 -2.79
C GLN A 74 11.31 5.45 -2.26
N ILE A 75 10.11 5.20 -1.72
CA ILE A 75 9.24 6.26 -1.18
C ILE A 75 9.92 6.91 0.03
N LYS A 76 10.44 6.12 0.96
CA LYS A 76 11.13 6.62 2.15
C LYS A 76 12.29 7.57 1.78
N LEU A 77 13.12 7.18 0.81
CA LEU A 77 14.28 7.97 0.38
C LEU A 77 13.92 9.22 -0.42
N MET A 78 12.80 9.20 -1.15
CA MET A 78 12.36 10.34 -1.97
C MET A 78 11.45 11.31 -1.21
N GLY A 79 10.74 10.82 -0.19
CA GLY A 79 9.57 11.51 0.34
C GLY A 79 8.39 11.44 -0.63
N SER A 80 7.40 12.30 -0.40
CA SER A 80 6.27 12.50 -1.30
C SER A 80 5.95 13.98 -1.47
N MET A 81 4.92 14.28 -2.26
CA MET A 81 4.40 15.64 -2.39
C MET A 81 3.89 16.22 -1.06
N TYR A 82 3.49 15.35 -0.11
CA TYR A 82 2.89 15.76 1.16
C TYR A 82 3.80 15.57 2.36
N ILE A 83 4.80 14.69 2.29
CA ILE A 83 5.68 14.36 3.41
C ILE A 83 7.13 14.45 2.95
N THR A 84 7.93 15.20 3.69
CA THR A 84 9.35 15.37 3.41
C THR A 84 10.12 14.07 3.64
N LYS A 85 11.22 13.90 2.90
CA LYS A 85 12.17 12.79 3.13
C LYS A 85 12.58 12.71 4.60
N GLN A 86 12.91 13.85 5.22
CA GLN A 86 13.35 13.90 6.61
C GLN A 86 12.29 13.32 7.56
N ALA A 87 11.02 13.70 7.40
CA ALA A 87 9.94 13.16 8.21
C ALA A 87 9.76 11.65 7.99
N MET A 88 9.88 11.17 6.74
CA MET A 88 9.83 9.72 6.48
C MET A 88 11.01 8.98 7.11
N ASP A 89 12.22 9.54 7.06
CA ASP A 89 13.41 8.94 7.66
C ASP A 89 13.34 8.90 9.20
N ASP A 90 12.81 9.97 9.82
CA ASP A 90 12.71 10.09 11.27
C ASP A 90 11.62 9.19 11.88
N HIS A 91 10.50 9.02 11.17
CA HIS A 91 9.30 8.33 11.67
C HIS A 91 9.12 6.91 11.12
N LEU A 92 9.46 6.64 9.86
CA LEU A 92 9.33 5.30 9.26
C LEU A 92 10.62 4.49 9.38
N LEU A 93 10.59 3.43 10.18
CA LEU A 93 11.75 2.57 10.41
C LEU A 93 12.01 1.65 9.21
N GLY A 94 11.15 0.67 8.99
CA GLY A 94 11.30 -0.37 7.97
C GLY A 94 10.02 -1.18 7.78
N ILE A 95 10.11 -2.20 6.93
CA ILE A 95 9.03 -3.16 6.65
C ILE A 95 9.47 -4.59 6.96
N ASN A 96 8.58 -5.39 7.54
CA ASN A 96 8.79 -6.80 7.85
C ASN A 96 7.66 -7.65 7.28
N PHE A 97 8.02 -8.84 6.83
CA PHE A 97 7.08 -9.82 6.31
C PHE A 97 6.98 -10.98 7.29
N ILE A 98 5.76 -11.32 7.69
CA ILE A 98 5.48 -12.44 8.58
C ILE A 98 4.84 -13.55 7.76
N LYS A 99 5.28 -14.80 7.96
CA LYS A 99 4.66 -15.94 7.29
C LYS A 99 3.29 -16.21 7.87
N LYS A 100 2.37 -16.66 7.01
CA LYS A 100 0.99 -17.01 7.41
C LYS A 100 0.93 -18.04 8.54
N GLU A 101 1.89 -18.96 8.58
CA GLU A 101 2.06 -19.99 9.61
C GLU A 101 2.29 -19.40 11.02
N GLU A 102 2.84 -18.19 11.12
CA GLU A 102 3.14 -17.54 12.40
C GLU A 102 1.90 -16.94 13.08
N ASN A 103 0.75 -16.92 12.39
CA ASN A 103 -0.56 -16.59 12.94
C ASN A 103 -0.60 -15.28 13.76
N ASN A 104 0.00 -14.21 13.23
CA ASN A 104 0.10 -12.94 13.93
C ASN A 104 -1.28 -12.28 14.12
N ILE A 105 -1.66 -12.08 15.39
CA ILE A 105 -2.96 -11.49 15.78
C ILE A 105 -3.13 -10.08 15.19
N GLY A 106 -2.06 -9.28 15.13
CA GLY A 106 -2.11 -7.93 14.56
C GLY A 106 -2.45 -7.93 13.08
N LEU A 107 -1.88 -8.87 12.31
CA LEU A 107 -2.23 -9.05 10.90
C LEU A 107 -3.68 -9.51 10.72
N GLN A 108 -4.16 -10.43 11.55
CA GLN A 108 -5.57 -10.84 11.51
C GLN A 108 -6.54 -9.68 11.75
N ILE A 109 -6.22 -8.81 12.72
CA ILE A 109 -6.99 -7.59 12.97
C ILE A 109 -6.92 -6.68 11.75
N ALA A 110 -5.73 -6.48 11.17
CA ALA A 110 -5.55 -5.64 9.99
C ALA A 110 -6.37 -6.12 8.78
N ASP A 111 -6.50 -7.44 8.57
CA ASP A 111 -7.31 -8.02 7.49
C ASP A 111 -8.81 -7.93 7.77
N PHE A 112 -9.21 -7.95 9.04
CA PHE A 112 -10.60 -7.87 9.44
C PHE A 112 -11.24 -6.50 9.16
N ILE A 113 -10.51 -5.41 9.40
CA ILE A 113 -11.05 -4.04 9.34
C ILE A 113 -11.57 -3.65 7.93
N PRO A 114 -10.83 -3.88 6.83
CA PRO A 114 -11.28 -3.49 5.49
C PRO A 114 -12.55 -4.23 5.04
N ASN A 115 -12.80 -5.44 5.53
CA ASN A 115 -13.91 -6.27 5.07
C ASN A 115 -15.28 -5.60 5.33
N ALA A 116 -15.47 -4.98 6.50
CA ALA A 116 -16.71 -4.28 6.82
C ALA A 116 -16.99 -3.12 5.85
N PHE A 117 -15.94 -2.35 5.51
CA PHE A 117 -16.02 -1.24 4.55
C PHE A 117 -16.27 -1.74 3.12
N ALA A 118 -15.66 -2.86 2.74
CA ALA A 118 -15.84 -3.48 1.42
C ALA A 118 -17.28 -3.98 1.24
N ARG A 119 -17.84 -4.67 2.26
CA ARG A 119 -19.23 -5.13 2.24
C ARG A 119 -20.21 -3.99 2.07
N GLU A 120 -20.03 -2.91 2.83
CA GLU A 120 -20.89 -1.73 2.71
C GLU A 120 -20.81 -1.10 1.33
N HIS A 121 -19.60 -0.91 0.81
CA HIS A 121 -19.39 -0.31 -0.51
C HIS A 121 -19.98 -1.16 -1.65
N ALA A 122 -19.96 -2.48 -1.51
CA ALA A 122 -20.56 -3.40 -2.47
C ALA A 122 -22.07 -3.65 -2.25
N GLY A 123 -22.69 -3.01 -1.25
CA GLY A 123 -24.12 -3.15 -0.95
C GLY A 123 -24.51 -4.46 -0.26
N PHE A 124 -23.56 -5.20 0.30
CA PHE A 124 -23.84 -6.40 1.09
C PHE A 124 -24.22 -6.05 2.53
N GLU A 125 -25.05 -6.89 3.15
CA GLU A 125 -25.36 -6.78 4.58
C GLU A 125 -24.10 -6.97 5.44
N GLN A 126 -24.06 -6.34 6.61
CA GLN A 126 -22.95 -6.52 7.55
C GLN A 126 -23.02 -7.90 8.21
N LEU A 127 -21.91 -8.34 8.81
CA LEU A 127 -21.87 -9.60 9.54
C LEU A 127 -22.67 -9.53 10.84
N ASP A 128 -22.68 -8.36 11.48
CA ASP A 128 -23.51 -8.06 12.63
C ASP A 128 -24.80 -7.38 12.19
N SER A 129 -25.95 -7.91 12.65
CA SER A 129 -27.29 -7.38 12.35
C SER A 129 -27.43 -5.90 12.71
N ASP A 130 -26.81 -5.51 13.82
CA ASP A 130 -26.97 -4.18 14.42
C ASP A 130 -26.03 -3.14 13.79
N LYS A 131 -25.17 -3.55 12.84
CA LYS A 131 -24.17 -2.69 12.16
C LYS A 131 -23.27 -1.91 13.13
N THR A 132 -23.16 -2.38 14.37
CA THR A 132 -22.37 -1.76 15.43
C THR A 132 -20.90 -1.70 15.02
N LEU A 133 -20.39 -2.75 14.39
CA LEU A 133 -19.00 -2.81 13.96
C LEU A 133 -18.69 -1.70 12.95
N ILE A 134 -19.38 -1.68 11.81
CA ILE A 134 -19.09 -0.69 10.76
C ILE A 134 -19.29 0.75 11.27
N ASN A 135 -20.29 0.99 12.11
CA ASN A 135 -20.54 2.31 12.69
C ASN A 135 -19.39 2.76 13.59
N LYS A 136 -18.87 1.87 14.46
CA LYS A 136 -17.70 2.17 15.28
C LYS A 136 -16.46 2.38 14.41
N LEU A 137 -16.24 1.52 13.42
CA LEU A 137 -15.11 1.65 12.51
C LEU A 137 -15.12 3.01 11.81
N LYS A 138 -16.26 3.42 11.26
CA LYS A 138 -16.44 4.75 10.64
C LYS A 138 -16.10 5.89 11.59
N TYR A 139 -16.60 5.81 12.82
CA TYR A 139 -16.38 6.84 13.83
C TYR A 139 -14.90 6.98 14.21
N TYR A 140 -14.19 5.86 14.38
CA TYR A 140 -12.78 5.85 14.79
C TYR A 140 -11.76 5.91 13.65
N ARG A 141 -12.20 6.16 12.40
CA ARG A 141 -11.26 6.33 11.28
C ARG A 141 -10.32 7.50 11.56
N TYR A 142 -9.08 7.31 11.12
CA TYR A 142 -8.07 8.35 11.24
C TYR A 142 -8.48 9.59 10.44
N GLY A 143 -8.49 10.75 11.10
CA GLY A 143 -8.88 12.04 10.52
C GLY A 143 -7.72 13.00 10.26
N GLY A 144 -6.46 12.63 10.53
CA GLY A 144 -5.37 13.60 10.43
C GLY A 144 -5.48 14.74 11.44
N VAL A 145 -4.78 15.86 11.18
CA VAL A 145 -4.73 17.03 12.08
C VAL A 145 -6.03 17.86 12.00
N ASP A 146 -6.66 17.86 10.83
CA ASP A 146 -7.87 18.64 10.54
C ASP A 146 -9.17 17.84 10.75
N GLY A 147 -9.08 16.57 11.17
CA GLY A 147 -10.24 15.69 11.38
C GLY A 147 -10.89 15.20 10.08
N ASN A 148 -10.24 15.40 8.92
CA ASN A 148 -10.75 14.98 7.61
C ASN A 148 -10.61 13.47 7.38
N GLN A 149 -11.57 12.70 7.89
CA GLN A 149 -11.61 11.24 7.75
C GLN A 149 -11.73 10.75 6.29
N ASP A 150 -12.31 11.56 5.40
CA ASP A 150 -12.45 11.19 3.98
C ASP A 150 -11.10 11.28 3.24
N ARG A 151 -10.21 12.16 3.71
CA ARG A 151 -8.84 12.27 3.18
C ARG A 151 -7.91 11.20 3.75
N TYR A 152 -7.93 11.00 5.06
CA TYR A 152 -6.92 10.21 5.77
C TYR A 152 -7.37 8.79 6.17
N GLY A 153 -8.68 8.56 6.30
CA GLY A 153 -9.25 7.34 6.86
C GLY A 153 -9.36 6.21 5.83
N VAL A 154 -10.52 6.11 5.17
CA VAL A 154 -10.80 5.03 4.20
C VAL A 154 -11.00 5.64 2.83
N LYS A 155 -10.26 5.12 1.84
CA LYS A 155 -10.33 5.59 0.46
C LYS A 155 -10.71 4.46 -0.49
N TYR A 156 -11.75 4.70 -1.28
CA TYR A 156 -12.16 3.81 -2.36
C TYR A 156 -11.41 4.19 -3.63
N MET A 157 -10.67 3.23 -4.21
CA MET A 157 -9.88 3.43 -5.42
C MET A 157 -10.66 2.94 -6.65
N PRO A 158 -10.62 3.66 -7.79
CA PRO A 158 -11.25 3.24 -9.05
C PRO A 158 -10.59 2.03 -9.73
#